data_AF-A0AAV9ZNB1-F1
#
_entry.id   AF-A0AAV9ZNB1-F1
#
_cell.length_a   1.000
_cell.length_b   1.000
_cell.length_c   1.000
_cell.angle_alpha   90.00
_cell.angle_beta   90.00
_cell.angle_gamma   90.00
#
_symmetry.space_group_name_H-M   'P 1'
#
loop_
_entity.id
_entity.type
_entity.pdbx_description
1 polymer ?
#
loop_
_entity_poly.entity_id
_entity_poly.type
_entity_poly.pdbx_seq_one_letter_code
_entity_poly.pdbx_strand_id
1 'polypeptide(L)'
;DPLMPFGAVDGVLPGRTPEESIMFRDIMIRLTTSHRRWFWDDLAEGVAKIVSLKFTKDDIVAYGDKDGTQLVTYSLNQVHLEQFAQTALAVHQVLEGLYEFLDNKRSARFPLDPGWKILRGMEESYGRSTILMACATMQLRLERAMKRIDIFINSVRRVL
;
A
#
# COMPACT_ATOMS: atom_id res chain seq x y z
N ASP A 1 23.77 -2.55 3.10
CA ASP A 1 22.94 -1.44 3.58
C ASP A 1 22.11 -0.91 2.41
N PRO A 2 20.76 -0.86 2.50
CA PRO A 2 19.91 -0.34 1.43
C PRO A 2 20.13 1.15 1.11
N LEU A 3 20.90 1.86 1.95
CA LEU A 3 21.26 3.27 1.72
C LEU A 3 22.49 3.49 0.84
N MET A 4 23.29 2.45 0.55
CA MET A 4 24.50 2.60 -0.28
C MET A 4 24.24 3.27 -1.64
N PRO A 5 23.13 2.98 -2.38
CA PRO A 5 22.83 3.66 -3.64
C PRO A 5 22.57 5.17 -3.53
N PHE A 6 22.49 5.70 -2.31
CA PHE A 6 22.27 7.11 -1.99
C PHE A 6 23.52 7.75 -1.34
N GLY A 7 24.68 7.10 -1.44
CA GLY A 7 25.95 7.65 -0.95
C GLY A 7 26.16 7.56 0.55
N ALA A 8 25.41 6.71 1.27
CA ALA A 8 25.58 6.57 2.70
C ALA A 8 26.97 6.01 3.08
N VAL A 9 27.57 6.60 4.13
CA VAL A 9 28.82 6.14 4.75
C VAL A 9 28.51 5.77 6.20
N ASP A 10 28.89 4.57 6.60
CA ASP A 10 28.57 3.98 7.92
C ASP A 10 27.08 4.06 8.30
N GLY A 11 26.22 4.03 7.27
CA GLY A 11 24.77 4.05 7.44
C GLY A 11 24.14 5.42 7.61
N VAL A 12 24.90 6.49 7.41
CA VAL A 12 24.43 7.88 7.46
C VAL A 12 24.41 8.47 6.06
N LEU A 13 23.29 9.07 5.66
CA LEU A 13 23.16 9.74 4.37
C LEU A 13 23.93 11.07 4.37
N PRO A 14 24.49 11.50 3.23
CA PRO A 14 25.15 12.79 3.11
C PRO A 14 24.23 13.95 3.53
N GLY A 15 24.72 14.84 4.39
CA GLY A 15 23.98 16.05 4.80
C GLY A 15 22.74 15.79 5.65
N ARG A 16 22.59 14.60 6.24
CA ARG A 16 21.46 14.20 7.08
C ARG A 16 21.91 13.72 8.45
N THR A 17 21.00 13.75 9.42
CA THR A 17 21.28 13.18 10.74
C THR A 17 21.21 11.64 10.71
N PRO A 18 21.80 10.95 11.70
CA PRO A 18 21.63 9.51 11.85
C PRO A 18 20.17 9.08 11.96
N GLU A 19 19.33 9.86 12.64
CA GLU A 19 17.89 9.57 12.83
C GLU A 19 17.13 9.65 11.51
N GLU A 20 17.35 10.71 10.72
CA GLU A 20 16.78 10.84 9.37
C GLU A 20 17.23 9.68 8.46
N SER A 21 18.50 9.28 8.59
CA SER A 21 19.07 8.15 7.83
C SER A 21 18.44 6.82 8.22
N ILE A 22 18.19 6.59 9.51
CA ILE A 22 17.46 5.40 10.01
C ILE A 22 16.03 5.38 9.46
N MET A 23 15.32 6.50 9.50
CA MET A 23 13.97 6.60 8.93
C MET A 23 13.96 6.23 7.44
N PHE A 24 14.89 6.78 6.66
CA PHE A 24 14.99 6.45 5.23
C PHE A 24 15.40 4.99 5.00
N ARG A 25 16.27 4.43 5.85
CA ARG A 25 16.63 3.01 5.81
C ARG A 25 15.40 2.14 5.99
N ASP A 26 14.55 2.42 6.97
CA ASP A 26 13.35 1.63 7.24
C ASP A 26 12.36 1.69 6.07
N ILE A 27 12.22 2.85 5.43
CA ILE A 27 11.45 3.00 4.19
C ILE A 27 12.01 2.10 3.09
N MET A 28 13.32 2.15 2.85
CA MET A 28 13.96 1.36 1.81
C MET A 28 13.85 -0.14 2.08
N ILE A 29 14.04 -0.57 3.34
CA ILE A 29 13.81 -1.96 3.75
C ILE A 29 12.37 -2.36 3.40
N ARG A 30 11.38 -1.54 3.77
CA ARG A 30 9.97 -1.88 3.50
C ARG A 30 9.64 -1.97 2.02
N LEU A 31 10.35 -1.21 1.18
CA LEU A 31 10.21 -1.25 -0.27
C LEU A 31 10.85 -2.48 -0.90
N THR A 32 12.05 -2.85 -0.47
CA THR A 32 12.90 -3.82 -1.20
C THR A 32 12.95 -5.20 -0.57
N THR A 33 12.36 -5.40 0.61
CA THR A 33 12.36 -6.70 1.29
C THR A 33 11.07 -7.47 1.08
N SER A 34 11.20 -8.80 1.08
CA SER A 34 10.06 -9.70 0.98
C SER A 34 9.12 -9.52 2.16
N HIS A 35 7.82 -9.59 1.89
CA HIS A 35 6.82 -9.61 2.95
C HIS A 35 6.98 -10.88 3.80
N ARG A 36 6.75 -10.78 5.13
CA ARG A 36 6.90 -11.90 6.06
C ARG A 36 6.00 -13.11 5.75
N ARG A 37 4.85 -12.89 5.11
CA ARG A 37 3.93 -13.93 4.64
C ARG A 37 4.08 -14.22 3.14
N TRP A 38 5.17 -13.73 2.52
CA TRP A 38 5.48 -13.89 1.10
C TRP A 38 4.37 -13.46 0.14
N PHE A 39 3.60 -12.43 0.50
CA PHE A 39 2.70 -11.79 -0.46
C PHE A 39 3.47 -11.19 -1.65
N TRP A 40 4.72 -10.79 -1.44
CA TRP A 40 5.60 -10.23 -2.45
C TRP A 40 7.08 -10.36 -2.06
N ASP A 41 7.95 -10.32 -3.06
CA ASP A 41 9.41 -10.28 -2.88
C ASP A 41 9.92 -8.85 -2.68
N ASP A 42 9.26 -7.88 -3.30
CA ASP A 42 9.41 -6.44 -3.05
C ASP A 42 8.04 -5.76 -3.23
N LEU A 43 7.87 -4.56 -2.67
CA LEU A 43 6.56 -3.91 -2.64
C LEU A 43 6.04 -3.54 -4.03
N ALA A 44 6.93 -3.20 -4.97
CA ALA A 44 6.52 -2.84 -6.33
C ALA A 44 5.94 -4.05 -7.06
N GLU A 45 6.56 -5.22 -6.88
CA GLU A 45 6.06 -6.50 -7.36
C GLU A 45 4.70 -6.87 -6.77
N GLY A 46 4.53 -6.68 -5.44
CA GLY A 46 3.26 -6.92 -4.76
C GLY A 46 2.12 -6.04 -5.29
N VAL A 47 2.40 -4.75 -5.52
CA VAL A 47 1.44 -3.83 -6.14
C VAL A 47 1.13 -4.24 -7.58
N ALA A 48 2.14 -4.56 -8.38
CA ALA A 48 1.95 -4.96 -9.78
C ALA A 48 1.06 -6.21 -9.90
N LYS A 49 1.29 -7.22 -9.04
CA LYS A 49 0.44 -8.40 -8.92
C LYS A 49 -1.01 -8.02 -8.66
N ILE A 50 -1.28 -7.26 -7.59
CA ILE A 50 -2.65 -6.85 -7.26
C ILE A 50 -3.30 -6.06 -8.38
N VAL A 51 -2.60 -5.11 -9.00
CA VAL A 51 -3.12 -4.29 -10.10
C VAL A 51 -3.49 -5.14 -11.33
N SER A 52 -2.78 -6.25 -11.55
CA SER A 52 -3.06 -7.16 -12.66
C SER A 52 -4.25 -8.11 -12.44
N LEU A 53 -4.69 -8.30 -11.19
CA LEU A 53 -5.80 -9.20 -10.86
C LEU A 53 -7.12 -8.66 -11.44
N LYS A 54 -7.93 -9.56 -11.98
CA LYS A 54 -9.28 -9.26 -12.43
C LYS A 54 -10.29 -9.86 -11.46
N PHE A 55 -10.87 -9.01 -10.63
CA PHE A 55 -11.89 -9.43 -9.67
C PHE A 55 -13.24 -9.59 -10.35
N THR A 56 -13.90 -10.69 -10.04
CA THR A 56 -15.21 -11.09 -10.55
C THR A 56 -16.18 -11.34 -9.40
N LYS A 57 -17.43 -11.69 -9.72
CA LYS A 57 -18.42 -12.02 -8.69
C LYS A 57 -18.08 -13.29 -7.92
N ASP A 58 -17.26 -14.17 -8.50
CA ASP A 58 -16.85 -15.44 -7.88
C ASP A 58 -15.83 -15.23 -6.77
N ASP A 59 -15.16 -14.08 -6.76
CA ASP A 59 -14.25 -13.67 -5.69
C ASP A 59 -14.98 -13.14 -4.45
N ILE A 60 -16.32 -13.06 -4.48
CA ILE A 60 -17.13 -12.42 -3.45
C ILE A 60 -17.94 -13.47 -2.70
N VAL A 61 -17.74 -13.50 -1.39
CA VAL A 61 -18.46 -14.38 -0.46
C VAL A 61 -19.68 -13.65 0.10
N ALA A 62 -20.81 -14.35 0.15
CA ALA A 62 -22.02 -13.86 0.78
C ALA A 62 -22.10 -14.32 2.23
N TYR A 63 -22.44 -13.41 3.13
CA TYR A 63 -22.68 -13.66 4.55
C TYR A 63 -24.13 -13.28 4.85
N GLY A 64 -24.87 -14.18 5.48
CA GLY A 64 -26.27 -13.98 5.80
C GLY A 64 -26.92 -15.27 6.26
N ASP A 65 -28.02 -15.14 6.98
CA ASP A 65 -28.74 -16.28 7.51
C ASP A 65 -29.52 -17.01 6.41
N LYS A 66 -29.51 -18.35 6.44
CA LYS A 66 -30.27 -19.19 5.50
C LYS A 66 -31.77 -19.01 5.66
N ASP A 67 -32.19 -18.50 6.81
CA ASP A 67 -33.59 -18.35 7.21
C ASP A 67 -34.21 -16.99 6.81
N GLY A 68 -33.47 -16.13 6.09
CA GLY A 68 -34.01 -14.93 5.45
C GLY A 68 -34.33 -13.75 6.39
N THR A 69 -33.93 -13.84 7.66
CA THR A 69 -34.17 -12.82 8.70
C THR A 69 -33.08 -11.74 8.78
N GLN A 70 -31.88 -11.99 8.24
CA GLN A 70 -30.79 -11.01 8.20
C GLN A 70 -30.52 -10.49 6.78
N LEU A 71 -30.12 -9.22 6.71
CA LEU A 71 -29.61 -8.61 5.48
C LEU A 71 -28.36 -9.36 5.01
N VAL A 72 -28.38 -9.86 3.77
CA VAL A 72 -27.20 -10.49 3.17
C VAL A 72 -26.14 -9.42 2.92
N THR A 73 -25.00 -9.56 3.59
CA THR A 73 -23.80 -8.79 3.32
C THR A 73 -22.86 -9.60 2.44
N TYR A 74 -21.93 -8.90 1.82
CA TYR A 74 -20.93 -9.48 0.92
C TYR A 74 -19.55 -9.00 1.36
N SER A 75 -18.56 -9.86 1.15
CA SER A 75 -17.14 -9.55 1.36
C SER A 75 -16.33 -10.08 0.20
N LEU A 76 -15.24 -9.41 -0.13
CA LEU A 76 -14.18 -10.02 -0.93
C LEU A 76 -13.63 -11.24 -0.18
N ASN A 77 -13.29 -12.31 -0.89
CA ASN A 77 -12.73 -13.49 -0.24
C ASN A 77 -11.49 -13.12 0.61
N GLN A 78 -11.30 -13.88 1.68
CA GLN A 78 -10.30 -13.56 2.71
C GLN A 78 -8.89 -13.42 2.13
N VAL A 79 -8.51 -14.28 1.18
CA VAL A 79 -7.17 -14.28 0.57
C VAL A 79 -6.90 -12.94 -0.12
N HIS A 80 -7.82 -12.49 -0.97
CA HIS A 80 -7.68 -11.22 -1.67
C HIS A 80 -7.81 -10.02 -0.74
N LEU A 81 -8.70 -10.08 0.25
CA LEU A 81 -8.86 -9.00 1.23
C LEU A 81 -7.58 -8.80 2.05
N GLU A 82 -6.96 -9.88 2.54
CA GLU A 82 -5.68 -9.83 3.24
C GLU A 82 -4.57 -9.27 2.34
N GLN A 83 -4.52 -9.69 1.07
CA GLN A 83 -3.53 -9.19 0.12
C GLN A 83 -3.67 -7.68 -0.11
N PHE A 84 -4.89 -7.18 -0.30
CA PHE A 84 -5.16 -5.74 -0.40
C PHE A 84 -4.77 -4.99 0.87
N ALA A 85 -5.19 -5.49 2.04
CA ALA A 85 -4.94 -4.82 3.31
C ALA A 85 -3.44 -4.67 3.61
N GLN A 86 -2.67 -5.75 3.41
CA GLN A 86 -1.23 -5.75 3.67
C GLN A 86 -0.50 -4.82 2.70
N THR A 87 -0.85 -4.86 1.42
CA THR A 87 -0.23 -4.02 0.39
C THR A 87 -0.57 -2.55 0.61
N ALA A 88 -1.84 -2.23 0.87
CA ALA A 88 -2.25 -0.86 1.15
C ALA A 88 -1.57 -0.30 2.40
N LEU A 89 -1.45 -1.10 3.46
CA LEU A 89 -0.73 -0.70 4.67
C LEU A 89 0.76 -0.41 4.39
N ALA A 90 1.43 -1.30 3.65
CA ALA A 90 2.84 -1.12 3.30
C ALA A 90 3.07 0.15 2.46
N VAL A 91 2.26 0.36 1.42
CA VAL A 91 2.33 1.55 0.57
C VAL A 91 2.03 2.83 1.38
N HIS A 92 1.04 2.79 2.27
CA HIS A 92 0.72 3.93 3.14
C HIS A 92 1.89 4.28 4.06
N GLN A 93 2.52 3.29 4.70
CA GLN A 93 3.67 3.52 5.59
C GLN A 93 4.87 4.09 4.84
N VAL A 94 5.15 3.59 3.63
CA VAL A 94 6.22 4.15 2.77
C VAL A 94 5.93 5.60 2.40
N LEU A 95 4.70 5.91 1.96
CA LEU A 95 4.32 7.27 1.61
C LEU A 95 4.46 8.22 2.80
N GLU A 96 3.94 7.84 3.97
CA GLU A 96 4.02 8.65 5.18
C GLU A 96 5.47 8.90 5.60
N GLY A 97 6.31 7.86 5.60
CA GLY A 97 7.74 8.00 5.90
C GLY A 97 8.46 8.93 4.91
N LEU A 98 8.17 8.83 3.61
CA LEU A 98 8.76 9.72 2.60
C LEU A 98 8.30 11.16 2.77
N TYR A 99 7.04 11.39 3.17
CA TYR A 99 6.53 12.74 3.43
C TYR A 99 7.18 13.36 4.66
N GLU A 100 7.44 12.56 5.70
CA GLU A 100 8.15 12.99 6.90
C GLU A 100 9.62 13.30 6.60
N PHE A 101 10.30 12.40 5.89
CA PHE A 101 11.71 12.57 5.51
C PHE A 101 11.97 13.81 4.64
N LEU A 102 11.03 14.15 3.74
CA LEU A 102 11.15 15.30 2.84
C LEU A 102 10.57 16.61 3.40
N ASP A 103 10.08 16.61 4.65
CA ASP A 103 9.35 17.74 5.26
C ASP A 103 8.21 18.29 4.36
N ASN A 104 7.48 17.38 3.72
CA ASN A 104 6.41 17.76 2.80
C ASN A 104 5.14 18.16 3.58
N LYS A 105 4.57 19.33 3.22
CA LYS A 105 3.31 19.83 3.80
C LYS A 105 2.21 18.77 3.72
N ARG A 106 1.44 18.62 4.81
CA ARG A 106 0.31 17.66 4.91
C ARG A 106 -0.69 17.75 3.76
N SER A 107 -0.91 18.94 3.19
CA SER A 107 -1.82 19.15 2.05
C SER A 107 -1.35 18.51 0.74
N ALA A 108 -0.07 18.17 0.61
CA ALA A 108 0.49 17.51 -0.57
C ALA A 108 0.49 15.97 -0.46
N ARG A 109 0.06 15.41 0.69
CA ARG A 109 0.08 13.97 0.94
C ARG A 109 -0.97 13.27 0.09
N PHE A 110 -0.57 12.18 -0.57
CA PHE A 110 -1.47 11.36 -1.37
C PHE A 110 -2.34 10.48 -0.47
N PRO A 111 -3.68 10.69 -0.46
CA PRO A 111 -4.56 9.85 0.33
C PRO A 111 -4.80 8.51 -0.38
N LEU A 112 -4.03 7.47 0.00
CA LEU A 112 -4.21 6.13 -0.53
C LEU A 112 -5.62 5.59 -0.22
N ASP A 113 -6.00 5.59 1.05
CA ASP A 113 -7.34 5.19 1.50
C ASP A 113 -7.76 5.97 2.76
N PRO A 114 -8.37 7.16 2.60
CA PRO A 114 -8.83 7.98 3.72
C PRO A 114 -9.72 7.22 4.71
N GLY A 115 -9.22 7.02 5.93
CA GLY A 115 -9.95 6.32 6.98
C GLY A 115 -10.21 4.84 6.67
N TRP A 116 -9.44 4.25 5.74
CA TRP A 116 -9.56 2.85 5.33
C TRP A 116 -10.94 2.52 4.73
N LYS A 117 -11.61 3.50 4.12
CA LYS A 117 -12.98 3.36 3.60
C LYS A 117 -13.08 2.43 2.40
N ILE A 118 -12.07 2.42 1.55
CA ILE A 118 -12.04 1.55 0.37
C ILE A 118 -11.85 0.10 0.81
N LEU A 119 -10.89 -0.18 1.72
CA LEU A 119 -10.73 -1.51 2.31
C LEU A 119 -11.98 -1.99 3.02
N ARG A 120 -12.62 -1.15 3.85
CA ARG A 120 -13.89 -1.51 4.51
C ARG A 120 -15.00 -1.81 3.51
N GLY A 121 -15.02 -1.11 2.37
CA GLY A 121 -15.96 -1.39 1.28
C GLY A 121 -15.73 -2.74 0.59
N MET A 122 -14.54 -3.33 0.70
CA MET A 122 -14.25 -4.70 0.27
C MET A 122 -14.58 -5.72 1.37
N GLU A 123 -14.36 -5.35 2.63
CA GLU A 123 -14.62 -6.18 3.80
C GLU A 123 -16.12 -6.43 4.00
N GLU A 124 -16.94 -5.40 3.86
CA GLU A 124 -18.38 -5.53 4.07
C GLU A 124 -19.17 -4.57 3.17
N SER A 125 -20.09 -5.12 2.38
CA SER A 125 -21.03 -4.32 1.59
C SER A 125 -22.35 -5.02 1.35
N TYR A 126 -23.41 -4.25 1.13
CA TYR A 126 -24.73 -4.78 0.73
C TYR A 126 -24.82 -5.14 -0.76
N GLY A 127 -23.78 -4.84 -1.56
CA GLY A 127 -23.78 -5.07 -2.99
C GLY A 127 -22.43 -5.55 -3.52
N ARG A 128 -22.46 -6.64 -4.30
CA ARG A 128 -21.26 -7.17 -4.99
C ARG A 128 -20.58 -6.13 -5.90
N SER A 129 -21.36 -5.27 -6.56
CA SER A 129 -20.84 -4.20 -7.41
C SER A 129 -20.00 -3.17 -6.64
N THR A 130 -20.39 -2.87 -5.40
CA THR A 130 -19.64 -1.96 -4.52
C THR A 130 -18.26 -2.53 -4.20
N ILE A 131 -18.17 -3.84 -3.91
CA ILE A 131 -16.90 -4.53 -3.64
C ILE A 131 -16.00 -4.50 -4.88
N LEU A 132 -16.54 -4.82 -6.06
CA LEU A 132 -15.77 -4.76 -7.31
C LEU A 132 -15.27 -3.34 -7.61
N MET A 133 -16.11 -2.33 -7.38
CA MET A 133 -15.72 -0.93 -7.51
C MET A 133 -14.64 -0.53 -6.50
N ALA A 134 -14.73 -1.01 -5.25
CA ALA A 134 -13.70 -0.79 -4.24
C ALA A 134 -12.36 -1.41 -4.67
N CYS A 135 -12.37 -2.66 -5.16
CA CYS A 135 -11.19 -3.34 -5.68
C CYS A 135 -10.52 -2.53 -6.81
N ALA A 136 -11.29 -2.16 -7.84
CA ALA A 136 -10.79 -1.36 -8.96
C ALA A 136 -10.26 0.01 -8.51
N THR A 137 -10.95 0.65 -7.55
CA THR A 137 -10.52 1.94 -6.99
C THR A 137 -9.19 1.80 -6.26
N MET A 138 -9.01 0.75 -5.44
CA MET A 138 -7.77 0.50 -4.72
C MET A 138 -6.62 0.17 -5.67
N GLN A 139 -6.84 -0.68 -6.68
CA GLN A 139 -5.84 -0.99 -7.70
C GLN A 139 -5.30 0.29 -8.35
N LEU A 140 -6.19 1.17 -8.82
CA LEU A 140 -5.81 2.44 -9.42
C LEU A 140 -5.01 3.34 -8.46
N ARG A 141 -5.39 3.36 -7.18
CA ARG A 141 -4.71 4.18 -6.17
C ARG A 141 -3.34 3.63 -5.80
N LEU A 142 -3.19 2.31 -5.69
CA LEU A 142 -1.91 1.65 -5.48
C LEU A 142 -0.94 1.91 -6.64
N GLU A 143 -1.42 1.78 -7.88
CA GLU A 143 -0.60 2.09 -9.07
C GLU A 143 -0.11 3.54 -9.07
N ARG A 144 -0.99 4.49 -8.75
CA ARG A 144 -0.64 5.91 -8.64
C ARG A 144 0.31 6.19 -7.47
N ALA A 145 0.15 5.49 -6.35
CA ALA A 145 1.03 5.61 -5.20
C ALA A 145 2.45 5.16 -5.52
N MET A 146 2.61 4.04 -6.23
CA MET A 146 3.93 3.55 -6.64
C MET A 146 4.65 4.55 -7.55
N LYS A 147 3.96 5.11 -8.56
CA LYS A 147 4.52 6.17 -9.41
C LYS A 147 5.00 7.38 -8.59
N ARG A 148 4.29 7.74 -7.52
CA ARG A 148 4.70 8.83 -6.62
C ARG A 148 5.92 8.47 -5.78
N ILE A 149 5.95 7.25 -5.23
CA ILE A 149 7.10 6.72 -4.49
C ILE A 149 8.35 6.78 -5.38
N ASP A 150 8.27 6.32 -6.62
CA ASP A 150 9.39 6.36 -7.57
C ASP A 150 9.89 7.79 -7.81
N ILE A 151 8.97 8.75 -7.97
CA ILE A 151 9.32 10.17 -8.12
C ILE A 151 10.05 10.67 -6.87
N PHE A 152 9.56 10.35 -5.66
CA PHE A 152 10.20 10.77 -4.41
C PHE A 152 11.58 10.16 -4.25
N ILE A 153 11.73 8.86 -4.42
CA ILE A 153 13.03 8.19 -4.32
C ILE A 153 14.04 8.78 -5.31
N ASN A 154 13.61 9.06 -6.55
CA ASN A 154 14.46 9.70 -7.53
C ASN A 154 14.80 11.16 -7.17
N SER A 155 13.90 11.89 -6.50
CA SER A 155 14.23 13.24 -6.00
C SER A 155 15.26 13.20 -4.88
N VAL A 156 15.17 12.24 -3.95
CA VAL A 156 16.17 12.05 -2.88
C VAL A 156 17.54 11.77 -3.49
N ARG A 157 17.62 10.88 -4.47
CA ARG A 157 18.87 10.55 -5.18
C ARG A 157 19.51 11.73 -5.92
N ARG A 158 18.73 12.78 -6.27
CA ARG A 158 19.27 13.97 -6.95
C ARG A 158 19.79 15.04 -5.99
N VAL A 159 19.30 15.02 -4.75
CA VAL A 159 19.58 16.05 -3.74
C VAL A 159 20.73 15.62 -2.81
N LEU A 160 20.88 14.30 -2.60
CA LEU A 160 22.02 13.69 -1.92
C LEU A 160 23.18 13.44 -2.90
#